data_AF-A0A6S7HNW4-F1
#
_entry.id   AF-A0A6S7HNW4-F1
#
_cell.length_a   1.000
_cell.length_b   1.000
_cell.length_c   1.000
_cell.angle_alpha   90.00
_cell.angle_beta   90.00
_cell.angle_gamma   90.00
#
_symmetry.space_group_name_H-M   'P 1'
#
loop_
_entity.id
_entity.type
_entity.pdbx_description
1 polymer ?
#
loop_
_entity_poly.entity_id
_entity_poly.type
_entity_poly.pdbx_seq_one_letter_code
_entity_poly.pdbx_strand_id
1 'polypeptide(L)'
;MTSKGKYYALDETAVCGLGCKHGIPMDFLNLKGGERLAYGVYLLTCLTAKTGNGVTIHFMYDICCLLETHLKKQKNTELLNCIKLACPQFHVYGHGATCQENVAFMWLRMQSVTGILLSILVPVTKEMVTEWKQREKEYLRKSRPDEDEQAQAKRLSRSITKESDAIPVTVKRAAIDACAIVERCSEEQEIVLQEMTCVNEFHSSCTKKERYLEELGNNESFANSYLMKGKIFLGEKRA
;
A
#
# COMPACT_ATOMS: atom_id res chain seq x y z
N MET A 1 27.75 9.69 16.83
CA MET A 1 27.82 9.18 18.21
C MET A 1 27.26 7.78 18.23
N THR A 2 28.09 6.75 18.42
CA THR A 2 27.62 5.37 18.67
C THR A 2 27.82 5.08 20.15
N SER A 3 26.74 4.79 20.86
CA SER A 3 26.79 4.51 22.30
C SER A 3 27.54 3.20 22.57
N LYS A 4 28.47 3.22 23.53
CA LYS A 4 29.40 2.12 23.87
C LYS A 4 28.74 0.99 24.68
N GLY A 5 27.47 0.66 24.43
CA GLY A 5 26.77 -0.41 25.15
C GLY A 5 25.72 -1.07 24.27
N LYS A 6 26.10 -2.14 23.56
CA LYS A 6 25.13 -3.04 22.93
C LYS A 6 24.46 -3.88 24.03
N TYR A 7 23.38 -3.38 24.60
CA TYR A 7 22.52 -4.17 25.47
C TYR A 7 21.65 -5.06 24.60
N TYR A 8 22.06 -6.32 24.40
CA TYR A 8 21.29 -7.33 23.65
C TYR A 8 19.85 -7.50 24.16
N ALA A 9 19.57 -7.17 25.43
CA ALA A 9 18.23 -7.20 26.00
C ALA A 9 17.28 -6.13 25.42
N LEU A 10 17.83 -5.06 24.83
CA LEU A 10 17.10 -3.97 24.19
C LEU A 10 17.09 -4.07 22.65
N ASP A 11 17.75 -5.10 22.10
CA ASP A 11 17.76 -5.35 20.66
C ASP A 11 16.45 -6.05 20.30
N GLU A 12 15.51 -5.31 19.73
CA GLU A 12 14.24 -5.83 19.25
C GLU A 12 14.38 -6.19 17.77
N THR A 13 14.18 -7.47 17.43
CA THR A 13 14.32 -7.96 16.06
C THR A 13 13.12 -7.62 15.18
N ALA A 14 11.97 -7.31 15.78
CA ALA A 14 10.74 -6.92 15.10
C ALA A 14 9.80 -6.15 16.03
N VAL A 15 9.06 -5.21 15.46
CA VAL A 15 8.05 -4.41 16.16
C VAL A 15 6.75 -4.37 15.37
N CYS A 16 5.63 -4.36 16.08
CA CYS A 16 4.32 -4.04 15.52
C CYS A 16 3.99 -2.60 15.89
N GLY A 17 3.82 -1.75 14.88
CA GLY A 17 3.57 -0.32 15.06
C GLY A 17 2.13 0.07 14.71
N LEU A 18 1.62 1.06 15.42
CA LEU A 18 0.42 1.81 15.06
C LEU A 18 0.83 3.20 14.61
N GLY A 19 0.44 3.60 13.40
CA GLY A 19 0.66 4.94 12.87
C GLY A 19 -0.66 5.61 12.52
N CYS A 20 -0.70 6.95 12.63
CA CYS A 20 -1.81 7.71 12.05
C CYS A 20 -1.60 7.91 10.55
N LYS A 21 -2.65 8.31 9.83
CA LYS A 21 -2.59 8.57 8.38
C LYS A 21 -1.55 9.62 7.95
N HIS A 22 -1.06 10.44 8.88
CA HIS A 22 -0.02 11.45 8.62
C HIS A 22 1.41 10.88 8.76
N GLY A 23 1.55 9.56 8.97
CA GLY A 23 2.85 8.92 9.19
C GLY A 23 3.43 9.14 10.59
N ILE A 24 2.64 9.66 11.53
CA ILE A 24 3.09 9.86 12.91
C ILE A 24 2.88 8.55 13.69
N PRO A 25 3.95 7.99 14.31
CA PRO A 25 3.81 6.81 15.14
C PRO A 25 3.02 7.11 16.41
N MET A 26 2.13 6.20 16.80
CA MET A 26 1.25 6.33 17.96
C MET A 26 1.61 5.36 19.07
N ASP A 27 1.79 4.08 18.74
CA ASP A 27 2.12 3.02 19.70
C ASP A 27 3.01 1.97 19.01
N PHE A 28 3.86 1.29 19.79
CA PHE A 28 4.69 0.19 19.33
C PHE A 28 4.62 -0.99 20.31
N LEU A 29 4.67 -2.20 19.77
CA LEU A 29 4.76 -3.45 20.52
C LEU A 29 5.97 -4.23 20.04
N ASN A 30 6.66 -4.90 20.96
CA ASN A 30 7.69 -5.85 20.59
C ASN A 30 7.07 -7.15 20.07
N LEU A 31 7.74 -7.80 19.12
CA LEU A 31 7.28 -9.05 18.51
C LEU A 31 8.16 -10.24 18.93
N LYS A 32 8.58 -10.31 20.20
CA LYS A 32 9.42 -11.42 20.70
C LYS A 32 8.77 -12.80 20.53
N GLY A 33 7.44 -12.85 20.42
CA GLY A 33 6.66 -14.08 20.20
C GLY A 33 6.26 -14.36 18.75
N GLY A 34 6.87 -13.67 17.78
CA GLY A 34 6.49 -13.70 16.36
C GLY A 34 5.25 -12.85 16.06
N GLU A 35 4.83 -12.79 14.79
CA GLU A 35 3.61 -12.09 14.38
C GLU A 35 2.34 -12.83 14.84
N ARG A 36 1.38 -12.11 15.43
CA ARG A 36 0.09 -12.64 15.87
C ARG A 36 -1.01 -11.60 15.68
N LEU A 37 -2.21 -12.05 15.27
CA LEU A 37 -3.39 -11.18 15.16
C LEU A 37 -3.76 -10.51 16.51
N ALA A 38 -3.42 -11.14 17.63
CA ALA A 38 -3.66 -10.61 18.97
C ALA A 38 -3.03 -9.23 19.20
N TYR A 39 -1.87 -8.94 18.58
CA TYR A 39 -1.24 -7.62 18.70
C TYR A 39 -2.05 -6.54 17.97
N GLY A 40 -2.56 -6.85 16.78
CA GLY A 40 -3.46 -5.96 16.04
C GLY A 40 -4.75 -5.67 16.82
N VAL A 41 -5.35 -6.70 17.42
CA VAL A 41 -6.53 -6.55 18.29
C VAL A 41 -6.21 -5.70 19.52
N TYR A 42 -5.05 -5.91 20.15
CA TYR A 42 -4.62 -5.14 21.32
C TYR A 42 -4.44 -3.65 20.98
N LEU A 43 -3.68 -3.34 19.92
CA LEU A 43 -3.48 -1.96 19.46
C LEU A 43 -4.80 -1.28 19.13
N LEU A 44 -5.70 -2.00 18.46
CA LEU A 44 -7.02 -1.49 18.14
C LEU A 44 -7.86 -1.20 19.39
N THR A 45 -7.80 -2.07 20.40
CA THR A 45 -8.49 -1.88 21.69
C THR A 45 -7.96 -0.65 22.44
N CYS A 46 -6.63 -0.48 22.47
CA CYS A 46 -6.01 0.71 23.03
C CYS A 46 -6.45 1.98 22.29
N LEU A 47 -6.51 1.91 20.95
CA LEU A 47 -6.93 3.03 20.12
C LEU A 47 -8.40 3.40 20.38
N THR A 48 -9.30 2.42 20.45
CA THR A 48 -10.72 2.65 20.76
C THR A 48 -10.92 3.26 22.14
N ALA A 49 -10.16 2.81 23.14
CA ALA A 49 -10.19 3.39 24.48
C ALA A 49 -9.74 4.86 24.50
N LYS A 50 -8.75 5.23 23.68
CA LYS A 50 -8.24 6.61 23.57
C LYS A 50 -9.17 7.55 22.78
N THR A 51 -9.89 7.04 21.78
CA THR A 51 -10.66 7.88 20.82
C THR A 51 -12.03 8.31 21.37
N GLY A 52 -12.53 7.66 22.43
CA GLY A 52 -13.82 7.97 23.06
C GLY A 52 -15.02 7.35 22.33
N ASN A 53 -16.19 7.40 22.97
CA ASN A 53 -17.40 6.76 22.47
C ASN A 53 -18.01 7.54 21.29
N GLY A 54 -18.48 6.81 20.27
CA GLY A 54 -19.22 7.38 19.13
C GLY A 54 -18.37 7.76 17.90
N VAL A 55 -17.05 7.58 17.96
CA VAL A 55 -16.16 7.80 16.80
C VAL A 55 -15.93 6.50 16.06
N THR A 56 -16.19 6.49 14.75
CA THR A 56 -15.83 5.34 13.89
C THR A 56 -14.36 5.43 13.48
N ILE A 57 -13.58 4.39 13.80
CA ILE A 57 -12.16 4.32 13.52
C ILE A 57 -11.93 3.59 12.20
N HIS A 58 -11.25 4.24 11.27
CA HIS A 58 -10.80 3.62 10.04
C HIS A 58 -9.42 2.99 10.28
N PHE A 59 -9.36 1.66 10.32
CA PHE A 59 -8.17 0.91 10.70
C PHE A 59 -7.65 0.12 9.51
N MET A 60 -6.50 0.51 8.98
CA MET A 60 -5.84 -0.20 7.89
C MET A 60 -4.85 -1.22 8.45
N TYR A 61 -4.93 -2.45 7.97
CA TYR A 61 -4.06 -3.53 8.43
C TYR A 61 -3.74 -4.48 7.28
N ASP A 62 -2.48 -4.89 7.19
CA ASP A 62 -1.98 -5.70 6.07
C ASP A 62 -2.81 -6.96 5.91
N ILE A 63 -3.20 -7.64 6.99
CA ILE A 63 -4.02 -8.85 6.93
C ILE A 63 -5.42 -8.59 7.49
N CYS A 64 -6.07 -7.53 7.02
CA CYS A 64 -7.39 -7.13 7.54
C CYS A 64 -8.46 -8.22 7.37
N CYS A 65 -8.36 -9.05 6.32
CA CYS A 65 -9.30 -10.13 6.04
C CYS A 65 -9.30 -11.21 7.14
N LEU A 66 -8.11 -11.59 7.63
CA LEU A 66 -7.97 -12.53 8.75
C LEU A 66 -8.34 -11.87 10.08
N LEU A 67 -7.99 -10.59 10.25
CA LEU A 67 -8.36 -9.83 11.46
C LEU A 67 -9.87 -9.73 11.62
N GLU A 68 -10.61 -9.39 10.55
CA GLU A 68 -12.07 -9.31 10.58
C GLU A 68 -12.69 -10.67 10.92
N THR A 69 -12.22 -11.73 10.27
CA THR A 69 -12.66 -13.10 10.54
C THR A 69 -12.38 -13.50 11.99
N HIS A 70 -11.23 -13.11 12.53
CA HIS A 70 -10.85 -13.36 13.91
C HIS A 70 -11.78 -12.61 14.89
N LEU A 71 -12.03 -11.32 14.67
CA LEU A 71 -12.93 -10.51 15.51
C LEU A 71 -14.37 -11.06 15.53
N LYS A 72 -14.88 -11.49 14.36
CA LYS A 72 -16.20 -12.14 14.25
C LYS A 72 -16.24 -13.46 15.02
N LYS A 73 -15.21 -14.29 14.93
CA LYS A 73 -15.11 -15.57 15.66
C LYS A 73 -15.06 -15.36 17.18
N GLN A 74 -14.36 -14.33 17.64
CA GLN A 74 -14.25 -13.97 19.06
C GLN A 74 -15.51 -13.24 19.59
N LYS A 75 -16.53 -13.00 18.75
CA LYS A 75 -17.75 -12.26 19.09
C LYS A 75 -17.46 -10.88 19.70
N ASN A 76 -16.39 -10.22 19.25
CA ASN A 76 -16.01 -8.89 19.74
C ASN A 76 -16.85 -7.80 19.03
N THR A 77 -18.14 -7.78 19.32
CA THR A 77 -19.13 -6.91 18.67
C THR A 77 -18.91 -5.44 18.98
N GLU A 78 -18.33 -5.12 20.13
CA GLU A 78 -18.01 -3.74 20.51
C GLU A 78 -16.99 -3.13 19.54
N LEU A 79 -15.87 -3.84 19.31
CA LEU A 79 -14.87 -3.40 18.34
C LEU A 79 -15.44 -3.36 16.92
N LEU A 80 -16.17 -4.39 16.50
CA LEU A 80 -16.74 -4.44 15.15
C LEU A 80 -17.70 -3.28 14.86
N ASN A 81 -18.39 -2.75 15.87
CA ASN A 81 -19.31 -1.63 15.71
C ASN A 81 -18.61 -0.27 15.61
N CYS A 82 -17.42 -0.13 16.21
CA CYS A 82 -16.69 1.14 16.23
C CYS A 82 -15.59 1.24 15.17
N ILE A 83 -15.34 0.18 14.39
CA ILE A 83 -14.25 0.16 13.41
C ILE A 83 -14.75 -0.06 11.98
N LYS A 84 -13.97 0.45 11.03
CA LYS A 84 -14.02 0.09 9.61
C LYS A 84 -12.64 -0.39 9.19
N LEU A 85 -12.53 -1.67 8.84
CA LEU A 85 -11.27 -2.30 8.48
C LEU A 85 -10.92 -2.03 7.02
N ALA A 86 -9.70 -1.55 6.77
CA ALA A 86 -9.16 -1.34 5.44
C ALA A 86 -8.01 -2.29 5.14
N CYS A 87 -7.95 -2.73 3.88
CA CYS A 87 -6.82 -3.46 3.36
C CYS A 87 -5.92 -2.51 2.57
N PRO A 88 -4.60 -2.53 2.79
CA PRO A 88 -3.68 -1.86 1.89
C PRO A 88 -3.73 -2.51 0.50
N GLN A 89 -3.60 -1.70 -0.54
CA GLN A 89 -3.68 -2.12 -1.94
C GLN A 89 -2.74 -3.29 -2.27
N PHE A 90 -1.54 -3.30 -1.71
CA PHE A 90 -0.56 -4.37 -1.91
C PHE A 90 -1.01 -5.74 -1.40
N HIS A 91 -1.75 -5.80 -0.28
CA HIS A 91 -2.26 -7.08 0.22
C HIS A 91 -3.32 -7.68 -0.72
N VAL A 92 -4.06 -6.82 -1.42
CA VAL A 92 -5.12 -7.20 -2.37
C VAL A 92 -4.57 -7.94 -3.57
N TYR A 93 -3.34 -7.61 -3.96
CA TYR A 93 -2.63 -8.28 -5.05
C TYR A 93 -2.06 -9.64 -4.65
N GLY A 94 -1.78 -9.86 -3.36
CA GLY A 94 -1.19 -11.09 -2.84
C GLY A 94 -2.19 -12.18 -2.40
N HIS A 95 -3.49 -11.88 -2.34
CA HIS A 95 -4.52 -12.79 -1.79
C HIS A 95 -5.64 -13.13 -2.80
N GLY A 96 -6.50 -14.08 -2.43
CA GLY A 96 -7.59 -14.55 -3.29
C GLY A 96 -8.66 -13.49 -3.58
N ALA A 97 -9.47 -13.72 -4.62
CA ALA A 97 -10.50 -12.79 -5.13
C ALA A 97 -11.46 -12.24 -4.06
N THR A 98 -11.71 -12.99 -2.97
CA THR A 98 -12.55 -12.55 -1.84
C THR A 98 -11.98 -11.34 -1.09
N CYS A 99 -10.66 -11.17 -1.07
CA CYS A 99 -10.02 -9.98 -0.51
C CYS A 99 -10.14 -8.78 -1.47
N GLN A 100 -10.22 -9.03 -2.78
CA GLN A 100 -10.37 -7.99 -3.82
C GLN A 100 -11.77 -7.38 -3.82
N GLU A 101 -12.81 -8.17 -3.58
CA GLU A 101 -14.19 -7.70 -3.49
C GLU A 101 -14.44 -6.75 -2.30
N ASN A 102 -13.83 -7.03 -1.14
CA ASN A 102 -13.98 -6.20 0.07
C ASN A 102 -13.28 -4.83 -0.07
N VAL A 103 -12.26 -4.74 -0.90
CA VAL A 103 -11.45 -3.52 -1.10
C VAL A 103 -12.13 -2.53 -2.02
N ALA A 104 -12.73 -3.02 -3.11
CA ALA A 104 -13.42 -2.19 -4.09
C ALA A 104 -14.55 -1.37 -3.47
N PHE A 105 -15.27 -1.93 -2.49
CA PHE A 105 -16.40 -1.25 -1.84
C PHE A 105 -16.00 -0.15 -0.86
N MET A 106 -14.80 -0.22 -0.27
CA MET A 106 -14.41 0.72 0.79
C MET A 106 -13.65 1.95 0.28
N TRP A 107 -12.93 1.81 -0.84
CA TRP A 107 -12.30 2.93 -1.55
C TRP A 107 -13.32 3.98 -2.03
N LEU A 108 -14.42 3.51 -2.63
CA LEU A 108 -15.56 4.36 -3.04
C LEU A 108 -16.20 5.15 -1.89
N ARG A 109 -16.01 4.71 -0.64
CA ARG A 109 -16.63 5.31 0.55
C ARG A 109 -15.69 6.25 1.34
N MET A 110 -14.37 6.17 1.12
CA MET A 110 -13.40 7.12 1.71
C MET A 110 -13.28 8.42 0.89
N GLN A 111 -13.63 8.41 -0.40
CA GLN A 111 -13.61 9.61 -1.25
C GLN A 111 -14.68 10.65 -0.89
N SER A 112 -15.75 10.29 -0.17
CA SER A 112 -16.84 11.22 0.16
C SER A 112 -16.58 12.13 1.37
N VAL A 113 -15.46 11.95 2.11
CA VAL A 113 -15.22 12.65 3.38
C VAL A 113 -14.15 13.76 3.27
N THR A 114 -13.36 13.78 2.20
CA THR A 114 -12.32 14.81 2.02
C THR A 114 -12.41 15.37 0.61
N GLY A 115 -13.02 16.55 0.47
CA GLY A 115 -13.01 17.37 -0.74
C GLY A 115 -11.61 17.92 -1.06
N ILE A 116 -10.61 17.04 -1.13
CA ILE A 116 -9.25 17.31 -1.56
C ILE A 116 -9.04 16.47 -2.81
N LEU A 117 -8.75 17.14 -3.93
CA LEU A 117 -8.35 16.52 -5.20
C LEU A 117 -7.16 15.57 -4.95
N LEU A 118 -7.42 14.26 -4.95
CA LEU A 118 -6.45 13.25 -5.34
C LEU A 118 -6.82 12.80 -6.75
N SER A 119 -6.32 13.52 -7.74
CA SER A 119 -6.63 13.35 -9.17
C SER A 119 -5.82 12.23 -9.86
N ILE A 120 -5.36 11.20 -9.14
CA ILE A 120 -4.52 10.14 -9.75
C ILE A 120 -4.94 8.70 -9.38
N LEU A 121 -6.16 8.46 -8.89
CA LEU A 121 -6.65 7.08 -8.73
C LEU A 121 -8.04 6.93 -9.34
N VAL A 122 -8.07 6.36 -10.54
CA VAL A 122 -9.31 6.01 -11.25
C VAL A 122 -9.99 4.89 -10.45
N PRO A 123 -11.19 5.12 -9.89
CA PRO A 123 -11.92 4.07 -9.21
C PRO A 123 -12.22 2.94 -10.20
N VAL A 124 -11.85 1.71 -9.86
CA VAL A 124 -12.13 0.54 -10.70
C VAL A 124 -13.65 0.33 -10.73
N THR A 125 -14.30 0.73 -11.82
CA THR A 125 -15.75 0.60 -11.97
C THR A 125 -16.13 -0.80 -12.45
N LYS A 126 -17.41 -1.16 -12.31
CA LYS A 126 -17.91 -2.44 -12.86
C LYS A 126 -17.71 -2.50 -14.37
N GLU A 127 -17.85 -1.38 -15.05
CA GLU A 127 -17.61 -1.23 -16.48
C GLU A 127 -16.14 -1.52 -16.80
N MET A 128 -15.19 -0.99 -16.03
CA MET A 128 -13.75 -1.29 -16.20
C MET A 128 -13.43 -2.77 -16.02
N VAL A 129 -14.02 -3.42 -15.01
CA VAL A 129 -13.85 -4.88 -14.80
C VAL A 129 -14.44 -5.66 -15.97
N THR A 130 -15.55 -5.19 -16.54
CA THR A 130 -16.20 -5.84 -17.69
C THR A 130 -15.37 -5.67 -18.97
N GLU A 131 -14.82 -4.47 -19.15
CA GLU A 131 -13.92 -4.14 -20.25
C GLU A 131 -12.61 -4.93 -20.17
N TRP A 132 -12.02 -5.07 -18.97
CA TRP A 132 -10.85 -5.92 -18.76
C TRP A 132 -11.13 -7.38 -19.11
N LYS A 133 -12.28 -7.93 -18.69
CA LYS A 133 -12.71 -9.28 -19.10
C LYS A 133 -12.90 -9.41 -20.60
N GLN A 134 -13.35 -8.36 -21.29
CA GLN A 134 -13.46 -8.35 -22.76
C GLN A 134 -12.09 -8.26 -23.42
N ARG A 135 -11.18 -7.41 -22.94
CA ARG A 135 -9.81 -7.30 -23.43
C ARG A 135 -9.04 -8.60 -23.22
N GLU A 136 -9.23 -9.27 -22.09
CA GLU A 136 -8.66 -10.60 -21.82
C GLU A 136 -9.19 -11.63 -22.84
N LYS A 137 -10.50 -11.66 -23.10
CA LYS A 137 -11.08 -12.54 -24.14
C LYS A 137 -10.55 -12.23 -25.53
N GLU A 138 -10.37 -10.95 -25.86
CA GLU A 138 -9.87 -10.52 -27.17
C GLU A 138 -8.37 -10.78 -27.32
N TYR A 139 -7.60 -10.60 -26.25
CA TYR A 139 -6.20 -11.00 -26.16
C TYR A 139 -6.09 -12.50 -26.41
N LEU A 140 -6.83 -13.34 -25.67
CA LEU A 140 -6.88 -14.79 -25.89
C LEU A 140 -7.32 -15.18 -27.31
N ARG A 141 -8.14 -14.35 -27.97
CA ARG A 141 -8.55 -14.55 -29.36
C ARG A 141 -7.45 -14.16 -30.35
N LYS A 142 -6.68 -13.10 -30.09
CA LYS A 142 -5.53 -12.65 -30.90
C LYS A 142 -4.27 -13.48 -30.65
N SER A 143 -4.13 -14.04 -29.46
CA SER A 143 -3.08 -14.99 -29.09
C SER A 143 -3.34 -16.41 -29.60
N ARG A 144 -4.48 -16.66 -30.27
CA ARG A 144 -4.60 -17.86 -31.10
C ARG A 144 -3.69 -17.65 -32.31
N PRO A 145 -2.72 -18.55 -32.55
CA PRO A 145 -1.86 -18.45 -33.73
C PRO A 145 -2.74 -18.49 -34.99
N ASP A 146 -2.30 -17.79 -36.04
CA ASP A 146 -2.95 -17.75 -37.35
C ASP A 146 -3.20 -19.17 -37.90
N GLU A 147 -4.15 -19.41 -38.80
CA GLU A 147 -4.41 -20.79 -39.29
C GLU A 147 -3.16 -21.42 -39.93
N ASP A 148 -2.31 -20.59 -40.54
CA ASP A 148 -1.01 -20.99 -41.09
C ASP A 148 0.06 -21.20 -40.00
N GLU A 149 0.07 -20.40 -38.93
CA GLU A 149 0.92 -20.67 -37.75
C GLU A 149 0.46 -21.91 -36.98
N GLN A 150 -0.85 -22.20 -36.94
CA GLN A 150 -1.41 -23.44 -36.41
C GLN A 150 -1.11 -24.62 -37.31
N ALA A 151 -1.07 -24.45 -38.63
CA ALA A 151 -0.66 -25.48 -39.58
C ALA A 151 0.85 -25.76 -39.49
N GLN A 152 1.66 -24.71 -39.33
CA GLN A 152 3.11 -24.80 -39.13
C GLN A 152 3.44 -25.37 -37.74
N ALA A 153 2.73 -24.97 -36.69
CA ALA A 153 2.79 -25.58 -35.36
C ALA A 153 2.24 -27.02 -35.36
N LYS A 154 1.25 -27.36 -36.21
CA LYS A 154 0.82 -28.75 -36.44
C LYS A 154 1.89 -29.58 -37.15
N ARG A 155 2.63 -28.98 -38.08
CA ARG A 155 3.75 -29.65 -38.77
C ARG A 155 4.95 -29.84 -37.84
N LEU A 156 5.31 -28.82 -37.06
CA LEU A 156 6.33 -28.92 -36.00
C LEU A 156 5.92 -29.87 -34.86
N SER A 157 4.67 -29.84 -34.40
CA SER A 157 4.21 -30.80 -33.39
C SER A 157 4.12 -32.22 -33.93
N ARG A 158 3.84 -32.43 -35.22
CA ARG A 158 3.95 -33.75 -35.86
C ARG A 158 5.38 -34.25 -36.01
N SER A 159 6.37 -33.36 -36.13
CA SER A 159 7.79 -33.75 -36.09
C SER A 159 8.31 -33.98 -34.67
N ILE A 160 7.76 -33.28 -33.67
CA ILE A 160 8.11 -33.43 -32.25
C ILE A 160 7.44 -34.66 -31.60
N THR A 161 6.28 -35.09 -32.09
CA THR A 161 5.52 -36.23 -31.51
C THR A 161 6.09 -37.62 -31.79
N LYS A 162 7.31 -37.73 -32.35
CA LYS A 162 8.02 -39.00 -32.42
C LYS A 162 8.91 -39.29 -31.22
N GLU A 163 9.18 -38.33 -30.34
CA GLU A 163 9.85 -38.59 -29.07
C GLU A 163 9.06 -38.00 -27.91
N SER A 164 8.94 -38.80 -26.85
CA SER A 164 8.08 -38.60 -25.70
C SER A 164 8.49 -37.38 -24.88
N ASP A 165 7.83 -36.23 -25.04
CA ASP A 165 7.95 -35.12 -24.08
C ASP A 165 6.69 -34.22 -24.09
N ALA A 166 5.59 -34.77 -23.60
CA ALA A 166 4.44 -33.96 -23.22
C ALA A 166 4.79 -33.19 -21.93
N ILE A 167 5.32 -31.97 -22.06
CA ILE A 167 5.58 -31.08 -20.92
C ILE A 167 4.31 -31.03 -20.04
N PRO A 168 4.39 -31.44 -18.76
CA PRO A 168 3.23 -31.49 -17.89
C PRO A 168 2.51 -30.14 -17.79
N VAL A 169 1.19 -30.17 -17.71
CA VAL A 169 0.34 -28.96 -17.59
C VAL A 169 0.76 -28.09 -16.40
N THR A 170 1.26 -28.71 -15.33
CA THR A 170 1.80 -28.03 -14.16
C THR A 170 3.00 -27.13 -14.50
N VAL A 171 3.92 -27.60 -15.35
CA VAL A 171 5.09 -26.84 -15.80
C VAL A 171 4.68 -25.68 -16.69
N LYS A 172 3.71 -25.90 -17.59
CA LYS A 172 3.16 -24.82 -18.44
C LYS A 172 2.50 -23.73 -17.62
N ARG A 173 1.73 -24.09 -16.59
CA ARG A 173 1.07 -23.13 -15.70
C ARG A 173 2.07 -22.33 -14.88
N ALA A 174 3.09 -23.00 -14.31
CA ALA A 174 4.17 -22.31 -13.60
C ALA A 174 4.91 -21.32 -14.50
N ALA A 175 5.14 -21.65 -15.77
CA ALA A 175 5.77 -20.74 -16.73
C ALA A 175 4.87 -19.51 -17.04
N ILE A 176 3.56 -19.71 -17.22
CA ILE A 176 2.60 -18.61 -17.41
C ILE A 176 2.57 -17.70 -16.18
N ASP A 177 2.49 -18.28 -14.98
CA ASP A 177 2.47 -17.54 -13.73
C ASP A 177 3.77 -16.73 -13.55
N ALA A 178 4.92 -17.32 -13.91
CA ALA A 178 6.21 -16.62 -13.88
C ALA A 178 6.25 -15.44 -14.86
N CYS A 179 5.78 -15.61 -16.11
CA CYS A 179 5.68 -14.51 -17.07
C CYS A 179 4.78 -13.38 -16.55
N ALA A 180 3.61 -13.72 -15.99
CA ALA A 180 2.69 -12.74 -15.41
C ALA A 180 3.28 -12.03 -14.18
N ILE A 181 4.18 -12.66 -13.42
CA ILE A 181 4.92 -12.02 -12.34
C ILE A 181 5.96 -11.03 -12.92
N VAL A 182 6.70 -11.43 -13.95
CA VAL A 182 7.73 -10.56 -14.57
C VAL A 182 7.11 -9.29 -15.17
N GLU A 183 6.00 -9.44 -15.90
CA GLU A 183 5.27 -8.29 -16.47
C GLU A 183 4.79 -7.33 -15.36
N ARG A 184 4.23 -7.86 -14.27
CA ARG A 184 3.80 -7.05 -13.12
C ARG A 184 4.95 -6.37 -12.39
N CYS A 185 6.07 -7.06 -12.18
CA CYS A 185 7.26 -6.44 -11.58
C CYS A 185 7.77 -5.27 -12.43
N SER A 186 7.59 -5.34 -13.75
CA SER A 186 7.99 -4.28 -14.67
C SER A 186 7.05 -3.07 -14.54
N GLU A 187 5.74 -3.30 -14.47
CA GLU A 187 4.74 -2.26 -14.19
C GLU A 187 4.98 -1.59 -12.83
N GLU A 188 5.22 -2.36 -11.78
CA GLU A 188 5.53 -1.82 -10.44
C GLU A 188 6.80 -0.97 -10.43
N GLN A 189 7.82 -1.40 -11.18
CA GLN A 189 9.06 -0.63 -11.31
C GLN A 189 8.82 0.74 -11.96
N GLU A 190 7.96 0.81 -12.98
CA GLU A 190 7.57 2.06 -13.62
C GLU A 190 6.81 2.98 -12.67
N ILE A 191 5.86 2.44 -11.90
CA ILE A 191 5.09 3.20 -10.90
C ILE A 191 6.02 3.78 -9.83
N VAL A 192 6.92 2.96 -9.28
CA VAL A 192 7.89 3.41 -8.26
C VAL A 192 8.79 4.51 -8.82
N LEU A 193 9.22 4.40 -10.08
CA LEU A 193 10.04 5.42 -10.72
C LEU A 193 9.26 6.75 -10.85
N GLN A 194 7.99 6.69 -11.22
CA GLN A 194 7.12 7.88 -11.28
C GLN A 194 6.92 8.51 -9.91
N GLU A 195 6.63 7.72 -8.87
CA GLU A 195 6.47 8.22 -7.50
C GLU A 195 7.77 8.88 -6.98
N MET A 196 8.92 8.25 -7.19
CA MET A 196 10.21 8.82 -6.82
C MET A 196 10.51 10.12 -7.56
N THR A 197 10.08 10.23 -8.82
CA THR A 197 10.19 11.47 -9.59
C THR A 197 9.36 12.57 -8.93
N CYS A 198 8.10 12.29 -8.58
CA CYS A 198 7.25 13.26 -7.87
C CYS A 198 7.84 13.68 -6.51
N VAL A 199 8.41 12.75 -5.75
CA VAL A 199 9.07 13.05 -4.46
C VAL A 199 10.28 13.96 -4.67
N ASN A 200 11.11 13.69 -5.68
CA ASN A 200 12.27 14.51 -6.01
C ASN A 200 11.88 15.92 -6.46
N GLU A 201 10.81 16.06 -7.24
CA GLU A 201 10.26 17.35 -7.64
C GLU A 201 9.76 18.15 -6.44
N PHE A 202 9.01 17.49 -5.55
CA PHE A 202 8.53 18.09 -4.31
C PHE A 202 9.68 18.57 -3.42
N HIS A 203 10.69 17.71 -3.18
CA HIS A 203 11.86 18.06 -2.40
C HIS A 203 12.63 19.25 -3.03
N SER A 204 12.83 19.23 -4.34
CA SER A 204 13.45 20.33 -5.07
C SER A 204 12.68 21.65 -4.92
N SER A 205 11.35 21.58 -4.90
CA SER A 205 10.48 22.74 -4.65
C SER A 205 10.64 23.27 -3.22
N CYS A 206 10.67 22.39 -2.22
CA CYS A 206 10.94 22.75 -0.83
C CYS A 206 12.30 23.44 -0.67
N THR A 207 13.38 22.85 -1.21
CA THR A 207 14.72 23.43 -1.14
C THR A 207 14.80 24.82 -1.79
N LYS A 208 14.09 25.03 -2.92
CA LYS A 208 14.02 26.37 -3.55
C LYS A 208 13.33 27.39 -2.65
N LYS A 209 12.24 27.00 -1.98
CA LYS A 209 11.53 27.87 -1.04
C LYS A 209 12.36 28.19 0.20
N GLU A 210 13.11 27.21 0.72
CA GLU A 210 14.02 27.43 1.85
C GLU A 210 15.11 28.45 1.50
N ARG A 211 15.78 28.30 0.35
CA ARG A 211 16.76 29.31 -0.11
C ARG A 211 16.15 30.70 -0.27
N TYR A 212 14.95 30.78 -0.84
CA TYR A 212 14.24 32.06 -0.98
C TYR A 212 13.93 32.70 0.39
N LEU A 213 13.56 31.90 1.39
CA LEU A 213 13.36 32.39 2.75
C LEU A 213 14.66 32.85 3.41
N GLU A 214 15.78 32.18 3.15
CA GLU A 214 17.11 32.60 3.63
C GLU A 214 17.54 33.94 2.99
N GLU A 215 17.35 34.10 1.67
CA GLU A 215 17.61 35.36 0.96
C GLU A 215 16.77 36.52 1.50
N LEU A 216 15.48 36.28 1.77
CA LEU A 216 14.62 37.28 2.42
C LEU A 216 15.07 37.59 3.85
N GLY A 217 15.53 36.59 4.60
CA GLY A 217 16.03 36.77 5.96
C GLY A 217 17.29 37.64 6.04
N ASN A 218 18.15 37.58 5.03
CA ASN A 218 19.37 38.40 4.93
C ASN A 218 19.11 39.84 4.48
N ASN A 219 17.87 40.17 4.08
CA ASN A 219 17.50 41.49 3.62
C ASN A 219 17.03 42.33 4.82
N GLU A 220 17.83 43.31 5.26
CA GLU A 220 17.57 44.13 6.48
C GLU A 220 16.20 44.84 6.45
N SER A 221 15.67 45.12 5.26
CA SER A 221 14.31 45.65 5.03
C SER A 221 13.21 44.68 5.50
N PHE A 222 13.43 43.37 5.37
CA PHE A 222 12.43 42.33 5.66
C PHE A 222 12.34 42.00 7.16
N ALA A 223 13.43 42.17 7.91
CA ALA A 223 13.48 42.00 9.36
C ALA A 223 12.54 42.97 10.11
N ASN A 224 12.24 44.12 9.50
CA ASN A 224 11.31 45.12 10.04
C ASN A 224 9.86 44.95 9.55
N SER A 225 9.57 43.97 8.69
CA SER A 225 8.20 43.75 8.21
C SER A 225 7.32 43.11 9.29
N TYR A 226 6.09 43.60 9.39
CA TYR A 226 5.13 43.22 10.44
C TYR A 226 4.74 41.73 10.42
N LEU A 227 4.98 41.04 9.30
CA LEU A 227 4.63 39.63 9.06
C LEU A 227 5.45 38.62 9.88
N MET A 228 6.66 38.98 10.35
CA MET A 228 7.53 38.07 11.12
C MET A 228 7.49 38.26 12.64
N LYS A 229 6.65 39.18 13.17
CA LYS A 229 6.45 39.35 14.63
C LYS A 229 5.83 38.12 15.32
N GLY A 230 5.43 37.09 14.56
CA GLY A 230 4.90 35.83 15.05
C GLY A 230 5.92 34.70 15.27
N LYS A 231 7.24 34.94 15.12
CA LYS A 231 8.26 33.94 15.53
C LYS A 231 8.19 33.74 17.04
N ILE A 232 7.41 32.76 17.49
CA ILE A 232 7.42 32.25 18.85
C ILE A 232 8.79 31.59 19.06
N PHE A 233 9.67 32.27 19.81
CA PHE A 233 10.89 31.67 20.35
C PHE A 233 10.50 30.57 21.34
N LEU A 234 10.51 29.31 20.90
CA LEU A 234 10.34 28.12 21.76
C LEU A 234 11.63 27.79 22.56
N GLY A 235 12.35 28.80 23.05
CA GLY A 235 13.75 28.63 23.45
C GLY A 235 14.23 29.32 24.73
N GLU A 236 13.49 30.25 25.34
CA GLU A 236 13.93 30.83 26.62
C GLU A 236 13.16 30.22 27.78
N LYS A 237 13.75 29.15 28.34
CA LYS A 237 13.49 28.81 29.75
C LYS A 237 13.94 30.00 30.58
N ARG A 238 12.98 30.76 31.12
CA ARG A 238 13.24 31.70 32.21
C ARG A 238 13.81 30.92 33.39
N ALA A 239 14.99 31.35 33.84
CA ALA A 239 15.62 30.92 35.08
C ALA A 239 14.77 31.34 36.30
#